data_AF-A0A1K1QTR3-F1
#
_entry.id   AF-A0A1K1QTR3-F1
#
_cell.length_a   1.000
_cell.length_b   1.000
_cell.length_c   1.000
_cell.angle_alpha   90.00
_cell.angle_beta   90.00
_cell.angle_gamma   90.00
#
_symmetry.space_group_name_H-M   'P 1'
#
loop_
_entity.id
_entity.type
_entity.pdbx_description
1 polymer ?
#
loop_
_entity_poly.entity_id
_entity_poly.type
_entity_poly.pdbx_seq_one_letter_code
_entity_poly.pdbx_strand_id
1 'polypeptide(L)'
;MESQETKIMAAIGYILFFVPLLAAKDSSFARYHANQGLVLLLTSFAVNIVLGLIPFIGWVLMFPVSVVILIFVVIGILNAVNGRTKPLPVIGGITIIK
;
A
#
# COMPACT_ATOMS: atom_id res chain seq x y z
N MET A 1 1.30 -22.52 25.22
CA MET A 1 0.80 -21.14 25.11
C MET A 1 1.84 -20.36 24.32
N GLU A 2 1.44 -19.63 23.28
CA GLU A 2 2.36 -18.84 22.44
C GLU A 2 3.14 -17.78 23.24
N SER A 3 4.37 -17.49 22.79
CA SER A 3 5.23 -16.46 23.41
C SER A 3 4.62 -15.07 23.25
N GLN A 4 5.04 -14.12 24.10
CA GLN A 4 4.59 -12.73 23.99
C GLN A 4 5.02 -12.09 22.66
N GLU A 5 6.22 -12.42 22.17
CA GLU A 5 6.73 -11.93 20.88
C GLU A 5 5.88 -12.40 19.71
N THR A 6 5.48 -13.68 19.66
CA THR A 6 4.60 -14.21 18.61
C THR A 6 3.25 -13.51 18.61
N LYS A 7 2.68 -13.25 19.80
CA LYS A 7 1.41 -12.52 19.93
C LYS A 7 1.53 -11.08 19.42
N ILE A 8 2.64 -10.40 19.71
CA ILE A 8 2.92 -9.05 19.21
C ILE A 8 3.05 -9.07 17.68
N MET A 9 3.78 -10.04 17.12
CA MET A 9 3.93 -10.17 15.66
C MET A 9 2.59 -10.44 14.97
N ALA A 10 1.74 -11.28 15.56
CA ALA A 10 0.39 -11.52 15.06
C ALA A 10 -0.45 -10.24 15.05
N ALA A 11 -0.38 -9.43 16.12
CA ALA A 11 -1.06 -8.13 16.19
C ALA A 11 -0.52 -7.14 15.14
N ILE A 12 0.81 -7.09 14.95
CA ILE A 12 1.46 -6.30 13.91
C ILE A 12 0.94 -6.67 12.50
N GLY A 13 0.67 -7.95 12.24
CA GLY A 13 0.12 -8.41 10.96
C GLY A 13 -1.17 -7.68 10.54
N TYR A 14 -2.06 -7.34 11.47
CA TYR A 14 -3.29 -6.60 11.18
C TYR A 14 -3.05 -5.14 10.76
N ILE A 15 -1.92 -4.57 11.16
CA ILE A 15 -1.54 -3.19 10.89
C ILE A 15 -0.21 -3.10 10.13
N LEU A 16 0.14 -4.15 9.38
CA LEU A 16 1.44 -4.31 8.71
C LEU A 16 1.85 -3.06 7.93
N PHE A 17 0.87 -2.40 7.32
CA PHE A 17 1.03 -1.17 6.55
C PHE A 17 1.58 0.01 7.36
N PHE A 18 1.25 0.09 8.64
CA PHE A 18 1.67 1.15 9.55
C PHE A 18 2.98 0.85 10.28
N VAL A 19 3.51 -0.37 10.16
CA VAL A 19 4.77 -0.79 10.82
C VAL A 19 5.93 0.16 10.55
N PRO A 20 6.18 0.65 9.32
CA PRO A 20 7.28 1.59 9.09
C PRO A 20 7.14 2.89 9.89
N LEU A 21 5.91 3.35 10.16
CA LEU A 21 5.66 4.55 10.97
C LEU A 21 5.89 4.33 12.46
N LEU A 22 5.84 3.08 12.92
CA LEU A 22 6.08 2.72 14.33
C LEU A 22 7.55 2.39 14.57
N ALA A 23 8.14 1.57 13.68
CA ALA A 23 9.49 1.04 13.82
C ALA A 23 10.58 1.98 13.28
N ALA A 24 10.25 2.87 12.35
CA ALA A 24 11.21 3.74 11.66
C ALA A 24 10.68 5.17 11.47
N LYS A 25 9.96 5.69 12.48
CA LYS A 25 9.27 7.00 12.43
C LYS A 25 10.17 8.18 12.01
N ASP A 26 11.44 8.16 12.43
CA ASP A 26 12.40 9.24 12.18
C ASP A 26 13.03 9.15 10.78
N SER A 27 12.81 8.04 10.06
CA SER A 27 13.30 7.84 8.70
C SER A 27 12.35 8.47 7.69
N SER A 28 12.81 9.54 7.02
CA SER A 28 12.09 10.14 5.88
C SER A 28 11.84 9.13 4.75
N PHE A 29 12.77 8.20 4.55
CA PHE A 29 12.65 7.11 3.57
C PHE A 29 11.52 6.13 3.93
N ALA A 30 11.49 5.66 5.18
CA ALA A 30 10.44 4.75 5.63
C ALA A 30 9.06 5.43 5.58
N ARG A 31 9.00 6.71 5.97
CA ARG A 31 7.77 7.51 5.91
C ARG A 31 7.29 7.76 4.49
N TYR A 32 8.21 7.99 3.55
CA TYR A 32 7.89 8.10 2.13
C TYR A 32 7.23 6.83 1.59
N HIS A 33 7.81 5.65 1.86
CA HIS A 33 7.24 4.38 1.39
C HIS A 33 5.96 3.99 2.12
N ALA A 34 5.83 4.34 3.40
CA ALA A 34 4.55 4.23 4.12
C ALA A 34 3.46 5.08 3.45
N ASN A 35 3.79 6.31 3.03
CA ASN A 35 2.87 7.18 2.31
C ASN A 35 2.46 6.60 0.95
N GLN A 36 3.43 6.22 0.11
CA GLN A 36 3.16 5.63 -1.21
C GLN A 36 2.26 4.42 -1.10
N GLY A 37 2.55 3.57 -0.12
CA GLY A 37 1.77 2.39 0.12
C GLY A 37 0.35 2.70 0.62
N LEU A 38 0.18 3.66 1.55
CA LEU A 38 -1.13 4.02 2.08
C LEU A 38 -2.00 4.60 0.96
N VAL A 39 -1.43 5.45 0.11
CA VAL A 39 -2.09 5.99 -1.08
C VAL A 39 -2.51 4.87 -2.02
N LEU A 40 -1.65 3.88 -2.26
CA LEU A 40 -1.99 2.72 -3.10
C LEU A 40 -3.14 1.89 -2.51
N LEU A 41 -3.15 1.66 -1.20
CA LEU A 41 -4.23 0.96 -0.50
C LEU A 41 -5.56 1.72 -0.64
N LEU A 42 -5.57 3.02 -0.34
CA LEU A 42 -6.77 3.85 -0.43
C LEU A 42 -7.28 3.97 -1.88
N THR A 43 -6.37 4.10 -2.84
CA THR A 43 -6.72 4.12 -4.27
C THR A 43 -7.35 2.79 -4.68
N SER A 44 -6.73 1.67 -4.30
CA SER A 44 -7.25 0.32 -4.60
C SER A 44 -8.66 0.15 -4.03
N PHE A 45 -8.89 0.55 -2.78
CA PHE A 45 -10.19 0.48 -2.14
C PHE A 45 -11.24 1.36 -2.85
N ALA A 46 -10.90 2.61 -3.15
CA ALA A 46 -11.79 3.54 -3.85
C ALA A 46 -12.17 3.04 -5.25
N VAL A 47 -11.19 2.56 -6.03
CA VAL A 47 -11.44 2.04 -7.37
C VAL A 47 -12.33 0.79 -7.33
N ASN A 48 -12.10 -0.13 -6.39
CA ASN A 48 -12.95 -1.32 -6.24
C ASN A 48 -14.41 -0.95 -5.90
N ILE A 49 -14.63 0.04 -5.02
CA ILE A 49 -15.98 0.54 -4.73
C ILE A 49 -16.63 1.11 -6.01
N VAL A 50 -15.93 2.01 -6.70
CA VAL A 50 -16.47 2.67 -7.90
C VAL A 50 -16.82 1.64 -9.00
N LEU A 51 -15.93 0.70 -9.27
CA LEU A 51 -16.18 -0.35 -10.27
C LEU A 51 -17.28 -1.31 -9.85
N GLY A 52 -17.37 -1.66 -8.56
CA GLY A 52 -18.42 -2.53 -8.04
C GLY A 52 -19.82 -1.96 -8.22
N LEU A 53 -19.96 -0.63 -8.21
CA LEU A 53 -21.23 0.08 -8.41
C LEU A 53 -21.68 0.13 -9.88
N ILE A 54 -20.81 -0.22 -10.84
CA ILE A 54 -21.12 -0.17 -12.28
C ILE A 54 -21.32 -1.61 -12.80
N PRO A 55 -22.57 -2.07 -13.01
CA PRO A 55 -22.85 -3.43 -13.47
C PRO A 55 -22.23 -3.74 -14.83
N PHE A 56 -21.89 -5.01 -15.05
CA PHE A 56 -21.27 -5.56 -16.27
C PHE A 56 -19.89 -4.96 -16.61
N ILE A 57 -19.82 -3.67 -16.99
CA ILE A 57 -18.58 -3.00 -17.41
C ILE A 57 -17.61 -2.89 -16.23
N GLY A 58 -18.07 -2.41 -15.08
CA GLY A 58 -17.21 -2.28 -13.90
C GLY A 58 -16.65 -3.62 -13.44
N TRP A 59 -17.46 -4.68 -13.50
CA TRP A 59 -17.05 -6.04 -13.14
C TRP A 59 -15.98 -6.59 -14.08
N VAL A 60 -16.14 -6.41 -15.39
CA VAL A 60 -15.11 -6.80 -16.38
C VAL A 60 -13.82 -6.02 -16.16
N LEU A 61 -13.91 -4.73 -15.82
CA LEU A 61 -12.74 -3.88 -15.57
C LEU A 61 -12.02 -4.20 -14.25
N MET A 62 -12.63 -4.93 -13.30
CA MET A 62 -11.96 -5.27 -12.05
C MET A 62 -10.69 -6.10 -12.27
N PHE A 63 -10.71 -7.05 -13.21
CA PHE A 63 -9.54 -7.87 -13.53
C PHE A 63 -8.34 -7.03 -14.03
N PRO A 64 -8.42 -6.27 -15.14
CA PRO A 64 -7.28 -5.49 -15.62
C PRO A 64 -6.83 -4.44 -14.59
N VAL A 65 -7.74 -3.83 -13.85
CA VAL A 65 -7.38 -2.87 -12.79
C VAL A 65 -6.61 -3.53 -11.66
N SER A 66 -6.99 -4.74 -11.23
CA SER A 66 -6.24 -5.49 -10.22
C SER A 66 -4.80 -5.81 -10.68
N VAL A 67 -4.60 -6.08 -11.97
CA VAL A 67 -3.26 -6.27 -12.55
C VAL A 67 -2.44 -4.98 -12.48
N VAL A 68 -3.05 -3.83 -12.80
CA VAL A 68 -2.37 -2.51 -12.68
C VAL A 68 -1.99 -2.21 -11.23
N ILE A 69 -2.89 -2.48 -10.27
CA ILE A 69 -2.60 -2.30 -8.84
C ILE A 69 -1.44 -3.21 -8.41
N LEU A 70 -1.42 -4.47 -8.86
CA LEU A 70 -0.32 -5.40 -8.59
C LEU A 70 1.01 -4.90 -9.16
N ILE A 71 1.01 -4.34 -10.39
CA ILE A 71 2.20 -3.72 -10.98
C ILE A 71 2.68 -2.56 -10.10
N PHE A 72 1.79 -1.72 -9.57
CA PHE A 72 2.18 -0.64 -8.66
C PHE A 72 2.74 -1.14 -7.34
N VAL A 73 2.20 -2.24 -6.78
CA VAL A 73 2.78 -2.90 -5.60
C VAL A 73 4.23 -3.31 -5.90
N VAL A 74 4.46 -4.00 -7.02
CA VAL A 74 5.81 -4.46 -7.41
C VAL A 74 6.76 -3.27 -7.60
N ILE A 75 6.35 -2.21 -8.31
CA ILE A 75 7.17 -1.01 -8.51
C ILE A 75 7.50 -0.36 -7.16
N GLY A 76 6.53 -0.24 -6.25
CA GLY A 76 6.72 0.31 -4.91
C GLY A 76 7.75 -0.48 -4.10
N ILE A 77 7.65 -1.81 -4.11
CA ILE A 77 8.60 -2.72 -3.46
C ILE A 77 9.99 -2.59 -4.08
N LEU A 78 10.09 -2.64 -5.42
CA LEU A 78 11.36 -2.50 -6.12
C LEU A 78 12.02 -1.16 -5.82
N ASN A 79 11.26 -0.08 -5.74
CA ASN A 79 11.79 1.22 -5.34
C ASN A 79 12.32 1.20 -3.89
N ALA A 80 11.56 0.62 -2.96
CA ALA A 80 11.97 0.51 -1.55
C ALA A 80 13.25 -0.34 -1.38
N VAL A 81 13.27 -1.55 -1.97
CA VAL A 81 14.41 -2.47 -1.86
C VAL A 81 15.68 -1.89 -2.51
N ASN A 82 15.53 -1.07 -3.55
CA ASN A 82 16.66 -0.39 -4.18
C ASN A 82 17.01 0.98 -3.55
N GLY A 83 16.40 1.34 -2.41
CA GLY A 83 16.68 2.61 -1.73
C GLY A 83 16.24 3.87 -2.50
N ARG A 84 15.24 3.76 -3.38
CA ARG A 84 14.78 4.85 -4.26
C ARG A 84 13.45 5.43 -3.81
N THR A 85 13.40 6.74 -3.60
CA THR A 85 12.16 7.50 -3.36
C THR A 85 11.51 7.94 -4.68
N LYS A 86 11.15 6.98 -5.54
CA LYS A 86 10.45 7.25 -6.80
C LYS A 86 8.94 7.13 -6.64
N PRO A 87 8.14 8.09 -7.16
CA PRO A 87 6.69 8.04 -7.00
C PRO A 87 6.10 6.91 -7.83
N LEU A 88 5.03 6.29 -7.33
CA LEU A 88 4.20 5.42 -8.16
C LEU A 88 3.59 6.24 -9.31
N PRO A 89 3.45 5.66 -10.53
CA PRO A 89 2.79 6.34 -11.63
C PRO A 89 1.37 6.77 -11.24
N VAL A 90 0.93 7.94 -11.73
CA VAL A 90 -0.41 8.52 -11.54
C VAL A 90 -0.73 8.97 -10.09
N ILE A 91 -0.47 8.15 -9.09
CA ILE A 91 -0.89 8.38 -7.70
C ILE A 91 0.23 8.84 -6.76
N GLY A 92 1.50 8.68 -7.15
CA GLY A 92 2.63 8.88 -6.25
C GLY A 92 2.92 10.31 -5.83
N GLY A 93 2.23 11.30 -6.41
CA GLY A 93 2.30 12.70 -5.97
C GLY A 93 1.45 13.02 -4.73
N ILE A 94 0.56 12.12 -4.31
CA ILE A 94 -0.33 12.34 -3.17
C ILE A 94 0.46 12.15 -1.87
N THR A 95 0.39 13.14 -0.97
CA THR A 95 1.06 13.09 0.35
C THR A 95 0.02 13.21 1.47
N ILE A 96 -0.10 12.15 2.26
CA ILE A 96 -0.96 12.00 3.43
C ILE A 96 -0.12 12.04 4.72
N ILE A 97 1.02 11.36 4.71
CA ILE A 97 1.94 11.29 5.86
C ILE A 97 3.09 12.27 5.62
N LYS A 98 3.29 13.21 6.56
CA LYS A 98 4.33 14.25 6.53
C LYS A 98 5.56 13.83 7.32
#